data_AF-A0A4Q0ZA61-F1
#
_entry.id   AF-A0A4Q0ZA61-F1
#
_cell.length_a   1.000
_cell.length_b   1.000
_cell.length_c   1.000
_cell.angle_alpha   90.00
_cell.angle_beta   90.00
_cell.angle_gamma   90.00
#
_symmetry.space_group_name_H-M   'P 1'
#
loop_
_entity.id
_entity.type
_entity.pdbx_description
1 polymer ?
#
loop_
_entity_poly.entity_id
_entity_poly.type
_entity_poly.pdbx_seq_one_letter_code
_entity_poly.pdbx_strand_id
1 'polypeptide(L)'
;MIENIVENMKTLVNELKESINLDILDIKEAKHEELLKRNDKKHFIIDEITRLKAELNKELIKKIQEGIDVNIYRDSVDSLEKDLKELYELNKKLASIVMPVQQLYKDLVSEITAANGGRIFDIKA
;
A
#
# COMPACT_ATOMS: atom_id res chain seq x y z
N MET A 1 -26.11 -0.07 -1.50
CA MET A 1 -25.12 0.25 -2.56
C MET A 1 -23.96 1.04 -1.99
N ILE A 2 -24.17 2.25 -1.43
CA ILE A 2 -23.13 3.01 -0.72
C ILE A 2 -22.51 2.19 0.43
N GLU A 3 -23.34 1.60 1.29
CA GLU A 3 -22.85 0.76 2.40
C GLU A 3 -22.00 -0.42 1.92
N ASN A 4 -22.43 -1.13 0.88
CA ASN A 4 -21.65 -2.22 0.28
C ASN A 4 -20.31 -1.73 -0.30
N ILE A 5 -20.28 -0.54 -0.94
CA ILE A 5 -19.03 0.05 -1.45
C ILE A 5 -18.09 0.34 -0.27
N VAL A 6 -18.61 0.94 0.80
CA VAL A 6 -17.84 1.23 2.02
C VAL A 6 -17.32 -0.05 2.66
N GLU A 7 -18.14 -1.08 2.79
CA GLU A 7 -17.76 -2.37 3.36
C GLU A 7 -16.67 -3.06 2.51
N ASN A 8 -16.84 -3.09 1.18
CA ASN A 8 -15.83 -3.64 0.27
C ASN A 8 -14.50 -2.88 0.38
N MET A 9 -14.55 -1.54 0.45
CA MET A 9 -13.34 -0.73 0.64
C MET A 9 -12.67 -1.06 1.98
N LYS A 10 -13.43 -1.21 3.06
CA LYS A 10 -12.87 -1.59 4.37
C LYS A 10 -12.19 -2.94 4.34
N THR A 11 -12.79 -3.94 3.70
CA THR A 11 -12.18 -5.26 3.51
C THR A 11 -10.85 -5.16 2.78
N LEU A 12 -10.81 -4.45 1.65
CA LEU A 12 -9.58 -4.24 0.88
C LEU A 12 -8.51 -3.46 1.65
N VAL A 13 -8.92 -2.43 2.40
CA VAL A 13 -7.99 -1.66 3.26
C VAL A 13 -7.39 -2.56 4.33
N ASN A 14 -8.17 -3.43 4.96
CA ASN A 14 -7.67 -4.37 5.96
C ASN A 14 -6.73 -5.41 5.35
N GLU A 15 -7.06 -5.98 4.18
CA GLU A 15 -6.15 -6.88 3.45
C GLU A 15 -4.82 -6.20 3.10
N LEU A 16 -4.86 -4.93 2.71
CA LEU A 16 -3.65 -4.17 2.41
C LEU A 16 -2.83 -3.88 3.67
N LYS A 17 -3.49 -3.55 4.79
CA LYS A 17 -2.82 -3.39 6.10
C LYS A 17 -2.13 -4.69 6.52
N GLU A 18 -2.79 -5.84 6.37
CA GLU A 18 -2.21 -7.15 6.66
C GLU A 18 -0.99 -7.44 5.78
N SER A 19 -1.10 -7.20 4.47
CA SER A 19 0.01 -7.36 3.53
C SER A 19 1.22 -6.49 3.90
N ILE A 20 1.00 -5.23 4.29
CA ILE A 20 2.08 -4.35 4.75
C ILE A 20 2.70 -4.83 6.07
N ASN A 21 1.91 -5.37 7.00
CA ASN A 21 2.45 -5.93 8.24
C ASN A 21 3.34 -7.15 7.97
N LEU A 22 2.95 -8.01 7.01
CA LEU A 22 3.78 -9.12 6.55
C LEU A 22 5.07 -8.62 5.90
N ASP A 23 5.01 -7.55 5.10
CA ASP A 23 6.22 -6.94 4.54
C ASP A 23 7.18 -6.44 5.63
N ILE A 24 6.64 -5.78 6.67
CA ILE A 24 7.45 -5.32 7.80
C ILE A 24 8.12 -6.51 8.52
N LEU A 25 7.42 -7.63 8.68
CA LEU A 25 7.98 -8.83 9.29
C LEU A 25 9.10 -9.42 8.41
N ASP A 26 8.82 -9.61 7.13
CA ASP A 26 9.77 -10.22 6.20
C ASP A 26 11.04 -9.39 6.03
N ILE A 27 10.96 -8.06 6.06
CA ILE A 27 12.16 -7.21 6.03
C ILE A 27 13.00 -7.40 7.29
N LYS A 28 12.36 -7.52 8.46
CA LYS A 28 13.08 -7.78 9.72
C LYS A 28 13.74 -9.15 9.73
N GLU A 29 13.15 -10.13 9.06
CA GLU A 29 13.67 -11.49 8.92
C GLU A 29 14.59 -11.67 7.70
N ALA A 30 14.88 -10.61 6.95
CA ALA A 30 15.66 -10.63 5.71
C ALA A 30 15.09 -11.54 4.59
N LYS A 31 13.77 -11.77 4.58
CA LYS A 31 13.03 -12.57 3.59
C LYS A 31 12.51 -11.73 2.42
N HIS A 32 13.41 -11.19 1.60
CA HIS A 32 13.05 -10.19 0.60
C HIS A 32 12.29 -10.73 -0.64
N GLU A 33 12.36 -12.03 -0.94
CA GLU A 33 11.65 -12.63 -2.09
C GLU A 33 10.13 -12.58 -1.96
N GLU A 34 9.62 -12.72 -0.74
CA GLU A 34 8.18 -12.73 -0.46
C GLU A 34 7.54 -11.35 -0.66
N LEU A 35 8.33 -10.27 -0.56
CA LEU A 35 7.90 -8.90 -0.85
C LEU A 35 7.51 -8.74 -2.33
N LEU A 36 8.28 -9.35 -3.24
CA LEU A 36 8.03 -9.28 -4.68
C LEU A 36 6.72 -9.99 -5.04
N LYS A 37 6.47 -11.17 -4.48
CA LYS A 37 5.24 -11.94 -4.72
C LYS A 37 3.98 -11.19 -4.29
N ARG A 38 4.06 -10.37 -3.24
CA ARG A 38 2.93 -9.59 -2.73
C ARG A 38 2.73 -8.25 -3.44
N ASN A 39 3.71 -7.75 -4.19
CA ASN A 39 3.60 -6.45 -4.85
C ASN A 39 2.44 -6.38 -5.84
N ASP A 40 2.28 -7.39 -6.70
CA ASP A 40 1.20 -7.41 -7.68
C ASP A 40 -0.18 -7.40 -7.01
N LYS A 41 -0.34 -8.19 -5.93
CA LYS A 41 -1.57 -8.20 -5.12
C LYS A 41 -1.84 -6.83 -4.50
N LYS A 42 -0.82 -6.17 -3.93
CA LYS A 42 -0.98 -4.82 -3.34
C LYS A 42 -1.37 -3.79 -4.40
N HIS A 43 -0.76 -3.83 -5.58
CA HIS A 43 -1.13 -2.95 -6.69
C HIS A 43 -2.59 -3.13 -7.10
N PHE A 44 -3.02 -4.38 -7.29
CA PHE A 44 -4.42 -4.69 -7.57
C PHE A 44 -5.38 -4.14 -6.50
N ILE A 45 -5.06 -4.35 -5.22
CA ILE A 45 -5.89 -3.83 -4.12
C ILE A 45 -5.96 -2.29 -4.14
N ILE A 46 -4.84 -1.61 -4.39
CA ILE A 46 -4.78 -0.13 -4.47
C ILE A 46 -5.65 0.40 -5.61
N ASP A 47 -5.58 -0.25 -6.78
CA ASP A 47 -6.38 0.12 -7.94
C ASP A 47 -7.87 -0.08 -7.65
N GLU A 48 -8.24 -1.18 -7.01
CA GLU A 48 -9.63 -1.45 -6.61
C GLU A 48 -10.15 -0.47 -5.56
N ILE A 49 -9.36 -0.12 -4.55
CA ILE A 49 -9.72 0.93 -3.57
C ILE A 49 -9.95 2.26 -4.29
N THR A 50 -9.11 2.60 -5.26
CA THR A 50 -9.21 3.84 -6.04
C THR A 50 -10.49 3.85 -6.90
N ARG A 51 -10.81 2.73 -7.54
CA ARG A 51 -12.04 2.54 -8.31
C ARG A 51 -13.28 2.69 -7.42
N LEU A 52 -13.32 1.98 -6.30
CA LEU A 52 -14.43 2.02 -5.35
C LEU A 52 -14.63 3.41 -4.73
N LYS A 53 -13.55 4.16 -4.46
CA LYS A 53 -13.64 5.56 -4.04
C LYS A 53 -14.36 6.42 -5.08
N ALA A 54 -14.02 6.25 -6.36
CA ALA A 54 -14.68 7.00 -7.43
C ALA A 54 -16.16 6.63 -7.56
N GLU A 55 -16.50 5.35 -7.37
CA GLU A 55 -17.89 4.87 -7.35
C GLU A 55 -18.67 5.40 -6.15
N LEU A 56 -18.08 5.39 -4.95
CA LEU A 56 -18.67 5.95 -3.74
C LEU A 56 -19.05 7.42 -3.95
N ASN A 57 -18.14 8.21 -4.51
CA ASN A 57 -18.39 9.62 -4.80
C ASN A 57 -19.55 9.82 -5.80
N LYS A 58 -19.60 9.00 -6.87
CA LYS A 58 -20.68 9.06 -7.86
C LYS A 58 -22.03 8.74 -7.22
N GLU A 59 -22.10 7.70 -6.39
CA GLU A 59 -23.33 7.30 -5.73
C GLU A 59 -23.80 8.33 -4.69
N LEU A 60 -22.88 8.93 -3.93
CA LEU A 60 -23.21 10.01 -3.00
C LEU A 60 -23.80 11.23 -3.74
N ILE A 61 -23.19 11.65 -4.84
CA ILE A 61 -23.72 12.75 -5.68
C ILE A 61 -25.12 12.41 -6.21
N LYS A 62 -25.32 11.17 -6.67
CA LYS A 62 -26.62 10.71 -7.16
C LYS A 62 -27.69 10.78 -6.06
N LYS A 63 -27.37 10.37 -4.83
CA LYS A 63 -28.29 10.46 -3.69
C LYS A 63 -28.66 11.90 -3.35
N ILE A 64 -27.70 12.82 -3.41
CA ILE A 64 -27.98 14.26 -3.24
C ILE A 64 -28.93 14.76 -4.32
N GLN A 65 -28.73 14.37 -5.58
CA GLN A 65 -29.61 14.76 -6.70
C GLN A 65 -31.02 14.17 -6.58
N GLU A 66 -31.16 12.99 -5.98
CA GLU A 66 -32.44 12.36 -5.64
C GLU A 66 -33.13 13.03 -4.43
N GLY A 67 -32.51 14.04 -3.80
CA GLY A 67 -33.04 14.73 -2.62
C GLY A 67 -32.90 13.93 -1.32
N ILE A 68 -32.09 12.88 -1.31
CA ILE A 68 -31.82 12.05 -0.13
C ILE A 68 -30.74 12.72 0.71
N ASP A 69 -30.99 12.85 2.02
CA ASP A 69 -29.98 13.31 2.96
C ASP A 69 -28.87 12.26 3.10
N VAL A 70 -27.68 12.58 2.59
CA VAL A 70 -26.51 11.69 2.63
C VAL A 70 -25.84 11.62 4.01
N ASN A 71 -26.24 12.46 4.98
CA ASN A 71 -25.71 12.37 6.34
C ASN A 71 -26.02 11.03 7.01
N ILE A 72 -27.01 10.28 6.53
CA ILE A 72 -27.28 8.91 6.99
C ILE A 72 -26.08 7.96 6.79
N TYR A 73 -25.16 8.29 5.87
CA TYR A 73 -23.95 7.50 5.60
C TYR A 73 -22.70 8.05 6.30
N ARG A 74 -22.82 9.12 7.08
CA ARG A 74 -21.66 9.83 7.65
C ARG A 74 -20.78 8.92 8.50
N ASP A 75 -21.38 8.19 9.44
CA ASP A 75 -20.62 7.34 10.37
C ASP A 75 -19.82 6.24 9.64
N SER A 76 -20.39 5.68 8.57
CA SER A 76 -19.72 4.63 7.80
C SER A 76 -18.56 5.18 6.95
N VAL A 77 -18.75 6.37 6.37
CA VAL A 77 -17.71 7.09 5.61
C VAL A 77 -16.60 7.61 6.53
N ASP A 78 -16.93 8.20 7.68
CA ASP A 78 -15.97 8.67 8.69
C ASP A 78 -15.12 7.51 9.21
N SER A 79 -15.74 6.35 9.43
CA SER A 79 -15.02 5.13 9.80
C SER A 79 -14.07 4.65 8.70
N LEU A 80 -14.48 4.67 7.44
CA LEU A 80 -13.59 4.32 6.31
C LEU A 80 -12.43 5.33 6.18
N GLU A 81 -12.67 6.61 6.41
CA GLU A 81 -11.61 7.63 6.42
C GLU A 81 -10.56 7.32 7.50
N LYS A 82 -11.01 6.93 8.70
CA LYS A 82 -10.11 6.49 9.77
C LYS A 82 -9.27 5.27 9.32
N ASP A 83 -9.90 4.28 8.69
CA ASP A 83 -9.19 3.08 8.22
C ASP A 83 -8.11 3.42 7.18
N LEU A 84 -8.39 4.35 6.27
CA LEU A 84 -7.45 4.84 5.27
C LEU A 84 -6.29 5.65 5.89
N LYS A 85 -6.55 6.46 6.93
CA LYS A 85 -5.51 7.16 7.68
C LYS A 85 -4.56 6.19 8.39
N GLU A 86 -5.10 5.15 9.01
CA GLU A 86 -4.29 4.11 9.64
C GLU A 86 -3.43 3.36 8.61
N LEU A 87 -3.98 3.05 7.44
CA LEU A 87 -3.23 2.44 6.34
C LEU A 87 -2.07 3.36 5.88
N TYR A 88 -2.31 4.67 5.78
CA TYR A 88 -1.27 5.64 5.44
C TYR A 88 -0.12 5.64 6.45
N GLU A 89 -0.42 5.69 7.75
CA GLU A 89 0.61 5.65 8.80
C GLU A 89 1.37 4.33 8.80
N LEU A 90 0.68 3.21 8.54
CA LEU A 90 1.32 1.90 8.43
C LEU A 90 2.28 1.84 7.23
N ASN A 91 1.88 2.38 6.08
CA ASN A 91 2.74 2.45 4.91
C ASN A 91 3.96 3.36 5.14
N LYS A 92 3.78 4.48 5.84
CA LYS A 92 4.89 5.37 6.25
C LYS A 92 5.88 4.64 7.15
N LYS A 93 5.38 3.82 8.08
CA LYS A 93 6.22 2.94 8.92
C LYS A 93 7.00 1.93 8.08
N LEU A 94 6.37 1.25 7.13
CA LEU A 94 7.07 0.35 6.21
C LEU A 94 8.20 1.07 5.47
N ALA A 95 7.92 2.25 4.90
CA ALA A 95 8.93 3.04 4.19
C ALA A 95 10.14 3.40 5.09
N SER A 96 9.90 3.77 6.35
CA SER A 96 10.97 4.08 7.31
C SER A 96 11.89 2.89 7.61
N ILE A 97 11.41 1.65 7.43
CA ILE A 97 12.18 0.42 7.61
C ILE A 97 12.87 0.02 6.31
N VAL A 98 12.17 0.11 5.18
CA VAL A 98 12.68 -0.28 3.85
C VAL A 98 13.82 0.63 3.39
N MET A 99 13.67 1.95 3.56
CA MET A 99 14.59 2.93 2.99
C MET A 99 16.05 2.75 3.48
N PRO A 100 16.33 2.59 4.79
CA PRO A 100 17.69 2.33 5.26
C PRO A 100 18.30 1.05 4.70
N VAL A 101 17.50 -0.01 4.56
CA VAL A 101 17.95 -1.29 3.99
C VAL A 101 18.32 -1.12 2.51
N GLN A 102 17.49 -0.41 1.74
CA GLN A 102 17.80 -0.09 0.34
C GLN A 102 19.06 0.76 0.21
N GLN A 103 19.24 1.74 1.09
CA GLN A 103 20.43 2.59 1.10
C GLN A 103 21.69 1.77 1.43
N LEU A 104 21.64 0.88 2.42
CA LEU A 104 22.74 -0.02 2.76
C LEU A 104 23.18 -0.87 1.55
N TYR A 105 22.24 -1.48 0.83
CA TYR A 105 22.55 -2.27 -0.37
C TYR A 105 23.18 -1.41 -1.47
N LYS A 106 22.69 -0.18 -1.67
CA LYS A 106 23.25 0.77 -2.64
C LYS A 106 24.70 1.16 -2.28
N ASP A 107 24.96 1.40 -1.00
CA ASP A 107 26.29 1.77 -0.52
C ASP A 107 27.28 0.60 -0.68
N LEU A 108 26.88 -0.62 -0.30
CA LEU A 108 27.66 -1.85 -0.53
C LEU A 108 28.03 -2.04 -2.00
N VAL A 109 27.07 -1.89 -2.92
CA VAL A 109 27.33 -2.00 -4.36
C VAL A 109 28.30 -0.90 -4.82
N SER A 110 28.15 0.32 -4.30
CA SER A 110 29.01 1.45 -4.65
C SER A 110 30.44 1.24 -4.17
N GLU A 111 30.63 0.73 -2.95
CA GLU A 111 31.94 0.38 -2.38
C GLU A 111 32.62 -0.73 -3.19
N ILE A 112 31.92 -1.82 -3.50
CA ILE A 112 32.44 -2.91 -4.35
C ILE A 112 32.87 -2.38 -5.71
N THR A 113 32.03 -1.53 -6.32
CA THR A 113 32.31 -0.92 -7.63
C THR A 113 33.55 -0.03 -7.57
N ALA A 114 33.70 0.78 -6.52
CA ALA A 114 34.85 1.66 -6.33
C ALA A 114 36.15 0.85 -6.08
N ALA A 115 36.08 -0.20 -5.27
CA ALA A 115 37.21 -1.08 -4.98
C ALA A 115 37.68 -1.87 -6.21
N ASN A 116 36.77 -2.26 -7.11
CA ASN A 116 37.07 -3.03 -8.33
C ASN A 116 37.24 -2.15 -9.59
N GLY A 117 37.46 -0.84 -9.46
CA GLY A 117 37.70 0.06 -10.60
C GLY A 117 36.54 0.19 -11.58
N GLY A 118 35.29 0.03 -11.11
CA GLY A 118 34.07 0.17 -11.91
C GLY A 118 33.46 -1.14 -12.41
N ARG A 119 34.05 -2.32 -12.12
CA ARG A 119 33.52 -3.63 -12.56
C ARG A 119 32.98 -4.45 -11.38
N ILE A 120 31.67 -4.71 -11.38
CA ILE A 120 31.01 -5.56 -10.37
C ILE A 120 31.22 -7.06 -10.67
N PHE A 121 31.36 -7.43 -11.95
CA PHE A 121 31.60 -8.81 -12.38
C PHE A 121 32.79 -8.87 -13.34
N ASP A 122 33.83 -9.63 -13.00
CA ASP A 122 34.76 -10.19 -13.97
C ASP A 122 34.21 -11.56 -14.39
N ILE A 123 33.32 -11.59 -15.38
CA ILE A 123 33.02 -12.85 -16.07
C ILE A 123 34.22 -13.15 -16.96
N LYS A 124 35.12 -14.03 -16.51
CA LYS A 124 36.06 -14.70 -17.40
C LYS A 124 35.27 -15.77 -18.16
N ALA A 125 35.17 -15.58 -19.47
CA ALA A 125 34.73 -16.59 -20.43
C ALA A 125 35.72 -17.76 -20.50
#